data_AF-A0A7Y3HP18-F1
#
_entry.id   AF-A0A7Y3HP18-F1
#
_cell.length_a   1.000
_cell.length_b   1.000
_cell.length_c   1.000
_cell.angle_alpha   90.00
_cell.angle_beta   90.00
_cell.angle_gamma   90.00
#
_symmetry.space_group_name_H-M   'P 1'
#
loop_
_entity.id
_entity.type
_entity.pdbx_description
1 polymer ?
#
loop_
_entity_poly.entity_id
_entity_poly.type
_entity_poly.pdbx_seq_one_letter_code
_entity_poly.pdbx_strand_id
1 'polypeptide(L)'
;MKLKLILFFLFGLLCFSPQTSEASHGMGGEITWRCQPNGQFVFQMKFYRDCNGINCPSGPLNMSVTNHPTVSSIQLTNTVNNDISPAGCSTCLGQGPGTVQECIFESAPVTLSGTPPAGGWIFDWNSCCRSPSITNLINPGSQSFQLRAVMYAYNGQNTNPCYDSSPRFSERPSTILCTGFPFEYNNIAFDPELDSLVYSWAPALDANTGGVTPLAYTPGYTPQSPLPSATQNPMNVGAVLDPQTGIVSYTSFTSGYFATVVQVDAYKCGQLVASIFREINVVLLGGAGCQLQGSGLTNLPPLVTAPFPDSTGQFTLFNDTVCAGDTVTFFMSATDPDWDPAVGGLQTVTMLGAGPQFVNFTDWPTTGCMNPPCAFTNPALPTSAPFGTGVNFEWITSCAHLDFSQGCFSTGSDYTFLIRAQDNFCDAPAVNFSTVTITVLAPEELDSTTIRCVDVLPNGDVNLTWTNPIDPYGSWLNYQIETSPTGGAPWTPLDSVLVQAQTTYTHVGANAQNNQIYYRMYVRSGCDSSLVSTYSNVASTILLDVVNPGNFTADLSWNPVHAPLISGSSSWYHIWQELPANSGNWLFVDSTQNTTFTDTLN
;
A
#
# COMPACT_ATOMS: atom_id res chain seq x y z
N MET A 1 -16.14 34.33 79.89
CA MET A 1 -15.17 33.57 79.07
C MET A 1 -15.72 32.16 78.82
N LYS A 2 -16.71 32.00 77.92
CA LYS A 2 -17.27 30.67 77.53
C LYS A 2 -18.18 30.69 76.30
N LEU A 3 -18.13 31.73 75.46
CA LEU A 3 -19.02 31.86 74.29
C LEU A 3 -18.32 32.40 73.01
N LYS A 4 -16.98 32.30 72.94
CA LYS A 4 -16.21 32.69 71.74
C LYS A 4 -15.41 31.53 71.11
N LEU A 5 -15.49 30.32 71.68
CA LEU A 5 -14.70 29.17 71.21
C LEU A 5 -15.49 28.19 70.30
N ILE A 6 -16.79 28.41 70.12
CA ILE A 6 -17.65 27.49 69.33
C ILE A 6 -17.84 27.99 67.88
N LEU A 7 -17.60 29.28 67.62
CA LEU A 7 -17.74 29.84 66.26
C LEU A 7 -16.54 29.57 65.34
N PHE A 8 -15.38 29.20 65.90
CA PHE A 8 -14.17 28.90 65.11
C PHE A 8 -14.09 27.42 64.70
N PHE A 9 -14.88 26.54 65.33
CA PHE A 9 -14.94 25.11 64.99
C PHE A 9 -16.05 24.79 63.97
N LEU A 10 -17.02 25.70 63.79
CA LEU A 10 -18.11 25.54 62.81
C LEU A 10 -17.83 26.15 61.43
N PHE A 11 -16.80 27.00 61.30
CA PHE A 11 -16.40 27.62 60.02
C PHE A 11 -15.27 26.87 59.30
N GLY A 12 -14.68 25.84 59.94
CA GLY A 12 -13.64 24.98 59.37
C GLY A 12 -14.16 23.72 58.68
N LEU A 13 -15.48 23.47 58.66
CA LEU A 13 -16.08 22.22 58.20
C LEU A 13 -16.97 22.35 56.95
N LEU A 14 -16.97 23.50 56.27
CA LEU A 14 -17.94 23.82 55.21
C LEU A 14 -17.34 24.18 53.83
N CYS A 15 -16.11 23.77 53.53
CA CYS A 15 -15.52 23.98 52.18
C CYS A 15 -14.74 22.80 51.59
N PHE A 16 -15.02 21.56 52.00
CA PHE A 16 -14.60 20.40 51.21
C PHE A 16 -15.85 19.64 50.75
N SER A 17 -16.52 20.20 49.74
CA SER A 17 -17.28 19.35 48.84
C SER A 17 -16.27 18.37 48.23
N PRO A 18 -16.41 17.04 48.41
CA PRO A 18 -15.68 16.12 47.57
C PRO A 18 -16.13 16.44 46.15
N GLN A 19 -15.25 17.04 45.33
CA GLN A 19 -15.45 16.95 43.90
C GLN A 19 -15.39 15.46 43.61
N THR A 20 -16.52 14.91 43.20
CA THR A 20 -16.56 13.60 42.55
C THR A 20 -15.59 13.71 41.39
N SER A 21 -14.39 13.15 41.57
CA SER A 21 -13.47 12.86 40.49
C SER A 21 -14.21 11.92 39.56
N GLU A 22 -14.90 12.45 38.55
CA GLU A 22 -15.24 11.67 37.38
C GLU A 22 -13.90 11.23 36.80
N ALA A 23 -13.61 9.93 36.90
CA ALA A 23 -12.37 9.39 36.39
C ALA A 23 -12.32 9.66 34.88
N SER A 24 -11.31 10.40 34.44
CA SER A 24 -11.06 10.70 33.04
C SER A 24 -10.51 9.45 32.37
N HIS A 25 -11.28 8.86 31.44
CA HIS A 25 -10.91 7.60 30.78
C HIS A 25 -10.62 7.81 29.30
N GLY A 26 -9.71 8.75 29.00
CA GLY A 26 -9.09 8.77 27.67
C GLY A 26 -8.37 7.44 27.45
N MET A 27 -8.70 6.76 26.35
CA MET A 27 -8.12 5.48 25.97
C MET A 27 -6.98 5.62 24.96
N GLY A 28 -6.74 6.84 24.48
CA GLY A 28 -5.67 7.17 23.55
C GLY A 28 -6.19 7.82 22.29
N GLY A 29 -5.45 7.71 21.19
CA GLY A 29 -5.77 8.37 19.94
C GLY A 29 -4.59 8.45 18.98
N GLU A 30 -4.80 9.18 17.89
CA GLU A 30 -3.83 9.37 16.81
C GLU A 30 -4.08 10.69 16.07
N ILE A 31 -3.03 11.24 15.46
CA ILE A 31 -3.08 12.42 14.58
C ILE A 31 -2.49 12.03 13.21
N THR A 32 -3.18 12.41 12.14
CA THR A 32 -2.76 12.18 10.74
C THR A 32 -3.10 13.40 9.87
N TRP A 33 -2.59 13.46 8.64
CA TRP A 33 -2.99 14.46 7.65
C TRP A 33 -3.19 13.87 6.25
N ARG A 34 -3.94 14.59 5.39
CA ARG A 34 -3.94 14.40 3.92
C ARG A 34 -3.43 15.65 3.24
N CYS A 35 -2.64 15.45 2.19
CA CYS A 35 -2.55 16.45 1.14
C CYS A 35 -3.82 16.42 0.26
N GLN A 36 -4.36 17.57 -0.11
CA GLN A 36 -5.53 17.69 -0.98
C GLN A 36 -5.11 18.15 -2.39
N PRO A 37 -5.89 17.83 -3.44
CA PRO A 37 -5.58 18.26 -4.81
C PRO A 37 -5.44 19.77 -5.00
N ASN A 38 -5.98 20.57 -4.08
CA ASN A 38 -5.85 22.03 -4.07
C ASN A 38 -4.54 22.53 -3.41
N GLY A 39 -3.63 21.63 -3.03
CA GLY A 39 -2.34 21.96 -2.41
C GLY A 39 -2.40 22.28 -0.91
N GLN A 40 -3.52 22.00 -0.23
CA GLN A 40 -3.69 22.26 1.20
C GLN A 40 -3.75 20.96 2.02
N PHE A 41 -3.40 21.05 3.29
CA PHE A 41 -3.49 19.92 4.23
C PHE A 41 -4.84 19.89 4.94
N VAL A 42 -5.38 18.70 5.18
CA VAL A 42 -6.45 18.49 6.18
C VAL A 42 -5.91 17.56 7.26
N PHE A 43 -5.93 18.02 8.50
CA PHE A 43 -5.52 17.25 9.66
C PHE A 43 -6.72 16.51 10.24
N GLN A 44 -6.50 15.27 10.67
CA GLN A 44 -7.48 14.45 11.37
C GLN A 44 -6.90 13.98 12.70
N MET A 45 -7.66 14.12 13.77
CA MET A 45 -7.37 13.51 15.06
C MET A 45 -8.48 12.54 15.40
N LYS A 46 -8.13 11.31 15.79
CA LYS A 46 -9.08 10.39 16.43
C LYS A 46 -8.75 10.30 17.91
N PHE A 47 -9.79 10.36 18.73
CA PHE A 47 -9.70 10.22 20.17
C PHE A 47 -10.58 9.05 20.63
N TYR A 48 -9.99 8.11 21.38
CA TYR A 48 -10.68 6.95 21.91
C TYR A 48 -11.00 7.18 23.38
N ARG A 49 -12.22 6.86 23.81
CA ARG A 49 -12.67 6.98 25.20
C ARG A 49 -13.43 5.75 25.68
N ASP A 50 -13.33 5.49 26.98
CA ASP A 50 -14.29 4.64 27.68
C ASP A 50 -15.60 5.43 27.81
N CYS A 51 -16.70 4.79 27.46
CA CYS A 51 -18.00 5.44 27.50
C CYS A 51 -18.49 5.74 28.91
N ASN A 52 -17.98 5.05 29.93
CA ASN A 52 -18.27 5.29 31.36
C ASN A 52 -17.44 6.42 31.97
N GLY A 53 -16.50 7.01 31.22
CA GLY A 53 -15.66 8.11 31.66
C GLY A 53 -16.10 9.46 31.11
N ILE A 54 -15.21 10.09 30.35
CA ILE A 54 -15.39 11.45 29.82
C ILE A 54 -16.16 11.45 28.53
N ASN A 55 -16.92 12.52 28.27
CA ASN A 55 -17.57 12.70 26.97
C ASN A 55 -16.58 13.00 25.84
N CYS A 56 -16.93 12.65 24.60
CA CYS A 56 -16.25 13.20 23.43
C CYS A 56 -16.26 14.74 23.54
N PRO A 57 -15.11 15.42 23.33
CA PRO A 57 -15.09 16.87 23.32
C PRO A 57 -16.08 17.41 22.27
N SER A 58 -16.97 18.31 22.71
CA SER A 58 -18.07 18.84 21.91
C SER A 58 -17.76 20.18 21.23
N GLY A 59 -16.70 20.87 21.66
CA GLY A 59 -16.23 22.13 21.08
C GLY A 59 -15.08 21.92 20.08
N PRO A 60 -14.75 22.97 19.30
CA PRO A 60 -13.54 22.94 18.49
C PRO A 60 -12.31 22.78 19.39
N LEU A 61 -11.39 21.91 18.98
CA LEU A 61 -10.13 21.68 19.65
C LEU A 61 -9.02 22.47 18.95
N ASN A 62 -8.02 22.89 19.72
CA ASN A 62 -6.82 23.51 19.17
C ASN A 62 -5.68 22.50 19.25
N MET A 63 -5.26 22.01 18.09
CA MET A 63 -4.03 21.22 17.96
C MET A 63 -2.86 22.19 17.90
N SER A 64 -1.88 22.02 18.78
CA SER A 64 -0.66 22.82 18.83
C SER A 64 0.24 22.49 17.64
N VAL A 65 0.98 23.50 17.17
CA VAL A 65 2.01 23.34 16.14
C VAL A 65 3.33 23.87 16.68
N THR A 66 4.31 22.99 16.84
CA THR A 66 5.65 23.33 17.33
C THR A 66 6.65 23.30 16.17
N ASN A 67 7.69 24.15 16.25
CA ASN A 67 8.77 24.31 15.26
C ASN A 67 8.36 24.88 13.89
N HIS A 68 7.11 25.28 13.70
CA HIS A 68 6.67 26.00 12.51
C HIS A 68 6.86 27.52 12.70
N PRO A 69 7.34 28.27 11.69
CA PRO A 69 7.73 29.69 11.84
C PRO A 69 6.57 30.65 12.16
N THR A 70 5.36 30.39 11.66
CA THR A 70 4.22 31.32 11.78
C THR A 70 2.92 30.70 12.31
N VAL A 71 2.62 29.45 11.93
CA VAL A 71 1.49 28.69 12.47
C VAL A 71 1.87 28.07 13.81
N SER A 72 1.11 28.38 14.86
CA SER A 72 1.29 27.81 16.21
C SER A 72 0.13 26.92 16.65
N SER A 73 -1.00 26.94 15.93
CA SER A 73 -2.20 26.17 16.26
C SER A 73 -3.05 25.94 15.02
N ILE A 74 -3.70 24.78 14.96
CA ILE A 74 -4.70 24.42 13.96
C ILE A 74 -5.99 24.04 14.69
N GLN A 75 -7.11 24.62 14.27
CA GLN A 75 -8.42 24.30 14.85
C GLN A 75 -8.99 23.03 14.22
N LEU A 76 -9.47 22.12 15.06
CA LEU A 76 -10.16 20.88 14.68
C LEU A 76 -11.62 20.94 15.13
N THR A 77 -12.53 20.47 14.31
CA THR A 77 -13.96 20.38 14.63
C THR A 77 -14.38 18.92 14.71
N ASN A 78 -15.20 18.56 15.70
CA ASN A 78 -15.76 17.22 15.79
C ASN A 78 -16.67 16.96 14.59
N THR A 79 -16.39 15.91 13.82
CA THR A 79 -17.14 15.54 12.63
C THR A 79 -18.02 14.31 12.86
N VAL A 80 -17.50 13.31 13.59
CA VAL A 80 -18.16 12.00 13.76
C VAL A 80 -17.83 11.44 15.13
N ASN A 81 -18.83 10.86 15.82
CA ASN A 81 -18.62 10.04 17.00
C ASN A 81 -19.20 8.63 16.74
N ASN A 82 -18.34 7.62 16.73
CA ASN A 82 -18.72 6.23 16.48
C ASN A 82 -18.66 5.42 17.77
N ASP A 83 -19.73 4.69 18.07
CA ASP A 83 -19.66 3.61 19.06
C ASP A 83 -18.89 2.44 18.43
N ILE A 84 -17.80 2.03 19.08
CA ILE A 84 -16.92 0.95 18.62
C ILE A 84 -16.90 -0.21 19.63
N SER A 85 -17.90 -0.27 20.51
CA SER A 85 -18.11 -1.37 21.44
C SER A 85 -18.41 -2.67 20.69
N PRO A 86 -18.11 -3.84 21.29
CA PRO A 86 -18.51 -5.14 20.78
C PRO A 86 -19.96 -5.20 20.25
N ALA A 87 -20.13 -5.63 19.00
CA ALA A 87 -21.44 -5.73 18.38
C ALA A 87 -22.32 -6.78 19.08
N GLY A 88 -23.60 -6.47 19.30
CA GLY A 88 -24.55 -7.36 19.98
C GLY A 88 -24.55 -7.26 21.52
N CYS A 89 -23.77 -6.35 22.08
CA CYS A 89 -23.55 -6.22 23.53
C CYS A 89 -23.93 -4.81 24.04
N SER A 90 -23.52 -4.46 25.27
CA SER A 90 -23.75 -3.11 25.80
C SER A 90 -23.12 -2.06 24.88
N THR A 91 -23.85 -0.98 24.62
CA THR A 91 -23.38 0.17 23.84
C THR A 91 -23.07 1.34 24.76
N CYS A 92 -22.45 2.39 24.23
CA CYS A 92 -22.18 3.62 24.95
C CYS A 92 -23.46 4.31 25.47
N LEU A 93 -24.64 4.00 24.93
CA LEU A 93 -25.92 4.44 25.50
C LEU A 93 -26.28 3.71 26.79
N GLY A 94 -25.88 2.45 26.91
CA GLY A 94 -26.11 1.59 28.07
C GLY A 94 -25.08 1.75 29.19
N GLN A 95 -23.95 2.41 28.93
CA GLN A 95 -22.88 2.66 29.92
C GLN A 95 -22.45 1.36 30.61
N GLY A 96 -22.18 0.33 29.79
CA GLY A 96 -21.71 -0.96 30.25
C GLY A 96 -20.18 -1.00 30.37
N PRO A 97 -19.62 -1.88 31.21
CA PRO A 97 -18.20 -2.19 31.19
C PRO A 97 -17.75 -2.54 29.77
N GLY A 98 -16.61 -1.99 29.35
CA GLY A 98 -16.02 -2.30 28.05
C GLY A 98 -16.64 -1.58 26.85
N THR A 99 -17.46 -0.56 27.09
CA THR A 99 -18.00 0.29 26.02
C THR A 99 -17.01 1.37 25.62
N VAL A 100 -16.75 1.50 24.32
CA VAL A 100 -15.71 2.38 23.77
C VAL A 100 -16.28 3.23 22.64
N GLN A 101 -15.89 4.51 22.60
CA GLN A 101 -16.28 5.43 21.54
C GLN A 101 -15.05 6.08 20.89
N GLU A 102 -15.12 6.18 19.57
CA GLU A 102 -14.19 6.91 18.71
C GLU A 102 -14.79 8.30 18.40
N CYS A 103 -14.06 9.36 18.71
CA CYS A 103 -14.40 10.74 18.39
C CYS A 103 -13.43 11.22 17.29
N ILE A 104 -13.94 11.60 16.12
CA ILE A 104 -13.13 12.06 14.98
C ILE A 104 -13.25 13.59 14.86
N PHE A 105 -12.10 14.24 14.74
CA PHE A 105 -12.00 15.69 14.53
C PHE A 105 -11.21 15.97 13.25
N GLU A 106 -11.69 16.92 12.42
CA GLU A 106 -10.97 17.37 11.22
C GLU A 106 -10.77 18.89 11.21
N SER A 107 -9.66 19.33 10.62
CA SER A 107 -9.44 20.74 10.32
C SER A 107 -10.18 21.18 9.05
N ALA A 108 -10.42 22.48 8.90
CA ALA A 108 -10.58 23.05 7.56
C ALA A 108 -9.26 22.89 6.77
N PRO A 109 -9.26 23.02 5.43
CA PRO A 109 -8.02 23.03 4.65
C PRO A 109 -7.03 24.09 5.14
N VAL A 110 -5.80 23.67 5.47
CA VAL A 110 -4.73 24.50 6.02
C VAL A 110 -3.59 24.61 5.02
N THR A 111 -3.11 25.84 4.81
CA THR A 111 -1.88 26.09 4.07
C THR A 111 -0.71 26.16 5.04
N LEU A 112 0.23 25.23 4.93
CA LEU A 112 1.49 25.26 5.66
C LEU A 112 2.60 25.61 4.68
N SER A 113 3.20 26.80 4.82
CA SER A 113 4.27 27.25 3.94
C SER A 113 5.59 27.32 4.70
N GLY A 114 6.62 26.75 4.09
CA GLY A 114 7.95 26.65 4.66
C GLY A 114 8.50 25.24 4.49
N THR A 115 9.69 25.03 5.05
CA THR A 115 10.37 23.74 5.06
C THR A 115 10.47 23.29 6.51
N PRO A 116 10.00 22.09 6.87
CA PRO A 116 10.19 21.57 8.22
C PRO A 116 11.68 21.56 8.62
N PRO A 117 12.04 21.96 9.85
CA PRO A 117 13.42 21.86 10.32
C PRO A 117 13.80 20.39 10.54
N ALA A 118 15.05 20.13 10.91
CA ALA A 118 15.54 18.77 11.16
C ALA A 118 14.72 18.00 12.23
N GLY A 119 14.17 18.70 13.23
CA GLY A 119 13.28 18.12 14.25
C GLY A 119 11.82 17.98 13.81
N GLY A 120 11.50 18.33 12.56
CA GLY A 120 10.16 18.34 12.00
C GLY A 120 9.25 19.43 12.59
N TRP A 121 8.10 19.60 11.95
CA TRP A 121 6.94 20.28 12.54
C TRP A 121 6.14 19.26 13.34
N ILE A 122 5.87 19.58 14.59
CA ILE A 122 5.18 18.68 15.52
C ILE A 122 3.75 19.17 15.67
N PHE A 123 2.80 18.29 15.39
CA PHE A 123 1.37 18.51 15.57
C PHE A 123 0.90 17.71 16.76
N ASP A 124 0.36 18.38 17.77
CA ASP A 124 0.16 17.72 19.04
C ASP A 124 -1.09 18.23 19.78
N TRP A 125 -1.70 17.33 20.55
CA TRP A 125 -2.84 17.64 21.40
C TRP A 125 -2.78 16.79 22.65
N ASN A 126 -3.08 17.40 23.80
CA ASN A 126 -3.09 16.72 25.07
C ASN A 126 -4.43 16.89 25.79
N SER A 127 -4.74 15.92 26.63
CA SER A 127 -5.84 16.07 27.57
C SER A 127 -5.54 15.29 28.85
N CYS A 128 -5.96 15.89 29.96
CA CYS A 128 -5.91 15.25 31.27
C CYS A 128 -7.23 14.55 31.55
N CYS A 129 -7.22 13.38 32.19
CA CYS A 129 -6.09 12.54 32.57
C CYS A 129 -6.33 11.10 32.11
N ARG A 130 -5.33 10.24 32.29
CA ARG A 130 -5.45 8.81 31.97
C ARG A 130 -6.31 8.09 33.01
N SER A 131 -6.76 6.88 32.66
CA SER A 131 -7.45 6.01 33.61
C SER A 131 -6.51 5.60 34.76
N PRO A 132 -6.94 5.69 36.04
CA PRO A 132 -6.17 5.16 37.16
C PRO A 132 -6.04 3.62 37.12
N SER A 133 -6.83 2.93 36.29
CA SER A 133 -6.79 1.47 36.14
C SER A 133 -5.58 0.97 35.33
N ILE A 134 -4.86 1.85 34.62
CA ILE A 134 -3.66 1.49 33.85
C ILE A 134 -2.58 0.95 34.82
N THR A 135 -2.02 -0.22 34.51
CA THR A 135 -1.15 -0.97 35.41
C THR A 135 0.34 -0.81 35.08
N ASN A 136 0.67 -0.59 33.80
CA ASN A 136 2.06 -0.48 33.35
C ASN A 136 2.67 0.92 33.53
N LEU A 137 1.90 1.92 33.95
CA LEU A 137 2.36 3.29 34.20
C LEU A 137 2.28 3.63 35.70
N ILE A 138 3.21 4.48 36.18
CA ILE A 138 3.22 4.95 37.56
C ILE A 138 2.25 6.13 37.72
N ASN A 139 1.26 6.03 38.61
CA ASN A 139 0.27 7.10 38.92
C ASN A 139 -0.49 7.68 37.70
N PRO A 140 -1.04 6.84 36.80
CA PRO A 140 -1.63 7.28 35.53
C PRO A 140 -2.81 8.24 35.70
N GLY A 141 -3.61 8.08 36.76
CA GLY A 141 -4.74 8.96 37.05
C GLY A 141 -4.38 10.44 37.26
N SER A 142 -3.09 10.76 37.45
CA SER A 142 -2.57 12.13 37.60
C SER A 142 -1.80 12.64 36.38
N GLN A 143 -1.75 11.84 35.31
CA GLN A 143 -0.96 12.11 34.11
C GLN A 143 -1.89 12.37 32.92
N SER A 144 -1.51 13.31 32.06
CA SER A 144 -2.20 13.51 30.78
C SER A 144 -1.72 12.49 29.75
N PHE A 145 -2.44 12.42 28.64
CA PHE A 145 -1.92 11.83 27.42
C PHE A 145 -1.58 12.93 26.42
N GLN A 146 -0.63 12.64 25.53
CA GLN A 146 -0.16 13.56 24.49
C GLN A 146 -0.15 12.85 23.15
N LEU A 147 -1.16 13.13 22.34
CA LEU A 147 -1.21 12.71 20.95
C LEU A 147 -0.24 13.57 20.14
N ARG A 148 0.43 12.96 19.16
CA ARG A 148 1.41 13.65 18.34
C ARG A 148 1.55 13.04 16.95
N ALA A 149 1.96 13.85 16.00
CA ALA A 149 2.52 13.45 14.71
C ALA A 149 3.60 14.46 14.29
N VAL A 150 4.55 14.04 13.48
CA VAL A 150 5.71 14.85 13.06
C VAL A 150 5.84 14.81 11.55
N MET A 151 5.91 15.99 10.92
CA MET A 151 6.18 16.16 9.49
C MET A 151 7.63 16.62 9.31
N TYR A 152 8.39 15.89 8.50
CA TYR A 152 9.78 16.22 8.15
C TYR A 152 9.85 16.79 6.73
N ALA A 153 10.95 17.47 6.44
CA ALA A 153 11.18 17.99 5.09
C ALA A 153 11.59 16.85 4.16
N TYR A 154 11.09 16.88 2.93
CA TYR A 154 11.58 16.06 1.83
C TYR A 154 12.46 16.92 0.93
N ASN A 155 13.74 16.57 0.73
CA ASN A 155 14.69 17.33 -0.10
C ASN A 155 14.74 18.86 0.11
N GLY A 156 14.41 19.34 1.32
CA GLY A 156 14.33 20.77 1.63
C GLY A 156 13.19 21.52 0.91
N GLN A 157 12.23 20.79 0.31
CA GLN A 157 11.12 21.35 -0.43
C GLN A 157 10.17 22.15 0.48
N ASN A 158 9.52 23.17 -0.08
CA ASN A 158 8.44 23.90 0.58
C ASN A 158 7.17 23.04 0.57
N THR A 159 6.48 22.95 1.71
CA THR A 159 5.23 22.18 1.87
C THR A 159 3.99 22.86 1.29
N ASN A 160 4.13 24.01 0.62
CA ASN A 160 3.05 24.70 -0.11
C ASN A 160 3.40 24.84 -1.61
N PRO A 161 2.65 24.22 -2.53
CA PRO A 161 1.52 23.32 -2.26
C PRO A 161 1.97 22.05 -1.54
N CYS A 162 1.06 21.43 -0.78
CA CYS A 162 1.32 20.13 -0.18
C CYS A 162 1.66 19.12 -1.28
N TYR A 163 2.49 18.15 -0.93
CA TYR A 163 2.94 17.10 -1.85
C TYR A 163 2.93 15.71 -1.22
N ASP A 164 2.51 15.59 0.04
CA ASP A 164 2.62 14.36 0.82
C ASP A 164 1.54 14.26 1.90
N SER A 165 0.98 13.07 2.08
CA SER A 165 0.10 12.76 3.20
C SER A 165 0.90 12.10 4.33
N SER A 166 0.32 11.93 5.51
CA SER A 166 0.90 11.01 6.49
C SER A 166 0.38 9.60 6.22
N PRO A 167 1.05 8.57 6.78
CA PRO A 167 0.42 7.28 6.90
C PRO A 167 -0.87 7.37 7.71
N ARG A 168 -1.70 6.34 7.59
CA ARG A 168 -2.95 6.21 8.33
C ARG A 168 -3.15 4.79 8.75
N PHE A 169 -3.45 4.61 10.01
CA PHE A 169 -3.83 3.32 10.52
C PHE A 169 -5.13 2.83 9.87
N SER A 170 -5.09 1.60 9.35
CA SER A 170 -6.19 1.05 8.54
C SER A 170 -7.31 0.43 9.37
N GLU A 171 -7.05 0.09 10.64
CA GLU A 171 -8.03 -0.56 11.52
C GLU A 171 -8.26 0.23 12.81
N ARG A 172 -9.50 0.14 13.30
CA ARG A 172 -9.90 0.66 14.62
C ARG A 172 -9.36 -0.25 15.72
N PRO A 173 -8.88 0.30 16.85
CA PRO A 173 -8.28 -0.55 17.88
C PRO A 173 -9.31 -1.48 18.52
N SER A 174 -8.96 -2.77 18.64
CA SER A 174 -9.61 -3.68 19.58
C SER A 174 -8.93 -3.58 20.94
N THR A 175 -9.65 -3.05 21.93
CA THR A 175 -9.06 -2.65 23.20
C THR A 175 -9.34 -3.62 24.35
N ILE A 176 -10.17 -4.65 24.15
CA ILE A 176 -10.58 -5.58 25.22
C ILE A 176 -10.43 -7.01 24.72
N LEU A 177 -9.60 -7.78 25.42
CA LEU A 177 -9.15 -9.10 25.00
C LEU A 177 -9.05 -10.03 26.20
N CYS A 178 -9.12 -11.34 25.94
CA CYS A 178 -8.92 -12.35 26.96
C CYS A 178 -7.45 -12.77 27.12
N THR A 179 -7.06 -13.07 28.36
CA THR A 179 -5.79 -13.74 28.68
C THR A 179 -5.89 -15.23 28.38
N GLY A 180 -4.74 -15.86 28.14
CA GLY A 180 -4.61 -17.32 28.13
C GLY A 180 -4.35 -17.96 26.76
N PHE A 181 -4.33 -17.18 25.69
CA PHE A 181 -4.00 -17.65 24.35
C PHE A 181 -3.10 -16.65 23.59
N PRO A 182 -2.38 -17.10 22.54
CA PRO A 182 -1.63 -16.21 21.67
C PRO A 182 -2.54 -15.21 20.97
N PHE A 183 -2.12 -13.96 20.94
CA PHE A 183 -2.84 -12.87 20.29
C PHE A 183 -1.91 -12.11 19.35
N GLU A 184 -2.47 -11.74 18.19
CA GLU A 184 -1.85 -10.83 17.23
C GLU A 184 -2.71 -9.59 17.12
N TYR A 185 -2.14 -8.45 17.51
CA TYR A 185 -2.76 -7.15 17.33
C TYR A 185 -2.16 -6.47 16.12
N ASN A 186 -2.99 -6.01 15.19
CA ASN A 186 -2.48 -5.34 14.00
C ASN A 186 -2.51 -3.80 14.13
N ASN A 187 -1.34 -3.15 14.15
CA ASN A 187 -1.20 -1.70 14.05
C ASN A 187 -1.00 -1.21 12.62
N ILE A 188 -1.43 -1.96 11.62
CA ILE A 188 -1.15 -1.66 10.23
C ILE A 188 -1.58 -0.25 9.86
N ALA A 189 -0.64 0.44 9.25
CA ALA A 189 -0.83 1.74 8.64
C ALA A 189 -0.56 1.62 7.14
N PHE A 190 -1.10 2.57 6.41
CA PHE A 190 -0.90 2.69 4.98
C PHE A 190 -0.59 4.13 4.63
N ASP A 191 0.33 4.30 3.68
CA ASP A 191 0.71 5.59 3.13
C ASP A 191 0.11 5.80 1.74
N PRO A 192 -0.66 6.89 1.50
CA PRO A 192 -1.28 7.15 0.21
C PRO A 192 -0.34 7.25 -0.98
N GLU A 193 0.85 7.75 -0.73
CA GLU A 193 1.90 7.92 -1.72
C GLU A 193 2.80 6.67 -1.81
N LEU A 194 2.43 5.59 -1.11
CA LEU A 194 3.15 4.30 -1.05
C LEU A 194 4.55 4.40 -0.43
N ASP A 195 4.77 5.37 0.46
CA ASP A 195 6.00 5.44 1.22
C ASP A 195 6.22 4.18 2.07
N SER A 196 7.47 3.72 2.14
CA SER A 196 7.82 2.57 2.97
C SER A 196 7.63 2.89 4.46
N LEU A 197 7.03 1.95 5.20
CA LEU A 197 6.67 2.15 6.60
C LEU A 197 7.54 1.31 7.53
N VAL A 198 7.96 1.92 8.64
CA VAL A 198 8.70 1.23 9.71
C VAL A 198 8.00 1.43 11.05
N TYR A 199 7.79 0.34 11.76
CA TYR A 199 7.07 0.32 13.02
C TYR A 199 8.03 0.18 14.21
N SER A 200 7.76 0.93 15.27
CA SER A 200 8.52 0.82 16.52
C SER A 200 7.68 1.16 17.76
N TRP A 201 8.14 0.68 18.92
CA TRP A 201 7.56 1.08 20.20
C TRP A 201 8.03 2.47 20.60
N ALA A 202 7.10 3.31 21.06
CA ALA A 202 7.39 4.63 21.59
C ALA A 202 6.94 4.76 23.06
N PRO A 203 7.48 5.72 23.82
CA PRO A 203 6.98 6.01 25.17
C PRO A 203 5.64 6.74 25.12
N ALA A 204 4.76 6.38 26.06
CA ALA A 204 3.65 7.23 26.47
C ALA A 204 4.21 8.55 27.03
N LEU A 205 3.60 9.68 26.67
CA LEU A 205 4.05 11.00 27.08
C LEU A 205 3.00 11.66 27.98
N ASP A 206 3.49 12.53 28.85
CA ASP A 206 2.71 13.45 29.68
C ASP A 206 3.08 14.89 29.34
N ALA A 207 2.06 15.73 29.26
CA ALA A 207 2.13 17.15 28.97
C ALA A 207 1.62 18.00 30.13
N ASN A 208 1.41 17.43 31.31
CA ASN A 208 1.06 18.19 32.50
C ASN A 208 2.20 19.15 32.90
N THR A 209 1.81 20.29 33.49
CA THR A 209 2.63 21.46 33.88
C THR A 209 4.15 21.23 33.97
N GLY A 210 4.89 21.61 32.92
CA GLY A 210 6.36 21.57 32.89
C GLY A 210 6.97 21.27 31.52
N GLY A 211 6.17 20.77 30.57
CA GLY A 211 6.58 20.41 29.21
C GLY A 211 6.18 18.98 28.87
N VAL A 212 6.44 18.55 27.63
CA VAL A 212 6.17 17.18 27.18
C VAL A 212 7.32 16.27 27.62
N THR A 213 7.02 15.24 28.42
CA THR A 213 8.02 14.31 28.96
C THR A 213 7.57 12.85 28.86
N PRO A 214 8.50 11.88 28.68
CA PRO A 214 8.18 10.46 28.74
C PRO A 214 7.69 10.02 30.12
N LEU A 215 6.65 9.18 30.13
CA LEU A 215 6.10 8.62 31.36
C LEU A 215 6.97 7.52 31.95
N ALA A 216 6.95 7.44 33.28
CA ALA A 216 7.60 6.36 34.02
C ALA A 216 6.70 5.11 34.06
N TYR A 217 7.30 3.96 33.77
CA TYR A 217 6.62 2.66 33.78
C TYR A 217 6.80 1.96 35.14
N THR A 218 5.78 1.20 35.53
CA THR A 218 5.82 0.33 36.71
C THR A 218 6.95 -0.70 36.56
N PRO A 219 7.65 -1.12 37.63
CA PRO A 219 8.73 -2.10 37.54
C PRO A 219 8.34 -3.36 36.75
N GLY A 220 9.21 -3.76 35.82
CA GLY A 220 8.99 -4.89 34.92
C GLY A 220 8.27 -4.54 33.61
N TYR A 221 7.92 -3.27 33.39
CA TYR A 221 7.45 -2.75 32.11
C TYR A 221 8.37 -1.64 31.59
N THR A 222 8.42 -1.48 30.28
CA THR A 222 9.18 -0.41 29.60
C THR A 222 8.41 0.03 28.35
N PRO A 223 8.76 1.15 27.71
CA PRO A 223 8.20 1.50 26.41
C PRO A 223 8.36 0.38 25.36
N GLN A 224 9.50 -0.32 25.36
CA GLN A 224 9.80 -1.41 24.43
C GLN A 224 9.21 -2.77 24.86
N SER A 225 8.67 -2.86 26.09
CA SER A 225 7.97 -4.02 26.60
C SER A 225 6.79 -3.55 27.46
N PRO A 226 5.75 -2.96 26.82
CA PRO A 226 4.67 -2.30 27.55
C PRO A 226 3.60 -3.27 28.05
N LEU A 227 3.57 -4.49 27.51
CA LEU A 227 2.63 -5.56 27.86
C LEU A 227 3.30 -6.61 28.79
N PRO A 228 2.51 -7.42 29.52
CA PRO A 228 3.06 -8.43 30.42
C PRO A 228 4.05 -9.36 29.74
N SER A 229 5.14 -9.65 30.45
CA SER A 229 6.19 -10.59 30.04
C SER A 229 6.42 -11.64 31.12
N ALA A 230 7.41 -12.50 30.92
CA ALA A 230 7.87 -13.48 31.91
C ALA A 230 8.18 -12.85 33.29
N THR A 231 8.43 -11.54 33.34
CA THR A 231 8.63 -10.77 34.58
C THR A 231 7.41 -10.76 35.48
N GLN A 232 6.20 -10.67 34.91
CA GLN A 232 4.95 -10.67 35.70
C GLN A 232 4.40 -12.06 35.92
N ASN A 233 4.53 -12.95 34.94
CA ASN A 233 4.16 -14.35 35.05
C ASN A 233 5.05 -15.18 34.11
N PRO A 234 5.74 -16.23 34.58
CA PRO A 234 6.62 -17.06 33.74
C PRO A 234 5.97 -17.70 32.52
N MET A 235 4.63 -17.82 32.49
CA MET A 235 3.90 -18.35 31.33
C MET A 235 3.62 -17.29 30.26
N ASN A 236 3.86 -16.01 30.54
CA ASN A 236 3.69 -14.95 29.54
C ASN A 236 4.81 -15.02 28.50
N VAL A 237 4.43 -14.80 27.24
CA VAL A 237 5.34 -14.48 26.14
C VAL A 237 5.21 -12.98 25.89
N GLY A 238 6.30 -12.24 26.14
CA GLY A 238 6.32 -10.79 26.00
C GLY A 238 6.04 -10.33 24.56
N ALA A 239 5.50 -9.12 24.44
CA ALA A 239 5.09 -8.59 23.14
C ALA A 239 6.26 -8.32 22.20
N VAL A 240 6.12 -8.79 20.96
CA VAL A 240 7.04 -8.54 19.85
C VAL A 240 6.30 -7.74 18.79
N LEU A 241 6.83 -6.56 18.44
CA LEU A 241 6.35 -5.75 17.33
C LEU A 241 7.22 -6.04 16.12
N ASP A 242 6.59 -6.50 15.04
CA ASP A 242 7.24 -6.64 13.74
C ASP A 242 7.46 -5.24 13.13
N PRO A 243 8.71 -4.84 12.84
CA PRO A 243 9.03 -3.51 12.35
C PRO A 243 8.62 -3.26 10.90
N GLN A 244 8.26 -4.30 10.13
CA GLN A 244 7.83 -4.18 8.73
C GLN A 244 6.30 -4.23 8.62
N THR A 245 5.66 -5.13 9.36
CA THR A 245 4.21 -5.35 9.23
C THR A 245 3.37 -4.56 10.24
N GLY A 246 3.96 -4.11 11.35
CA GLY A 246 3.23 -3.46 12.45
C GLY A 246 2.43 -4.43 13.32
N ILE A 247 2.54 -5.74 13.09
CA ILE A 247 1.88 -6.78 13.89
C ILE A 247 2.58 -6.89 15.24
N VAL A 248 1.78 -6.87 16.32
CA VAL A 248 2.24 -7.12 17.68
C VAL A 248 1.75 -8.49 18.13
N SER A 249 2.66 -9.42 18.37
CA SER A 249 2.34 -10.77 18.87
C SER A 249 2.72 -10.93 20.34
N TYR A 250 1.82 -11.50 21.16
CA TYR A 250 2.09 -11.80 22.57
C TYR A 250 1.19 -12.91 23.12
N THR A 251 1.54 -13.44 24.29
CA THR A 251 0.65 -14.32 25.07
C THR A 251 0.71 -13.88 26.52
N SER A 252 -0.44 -13.53 27.10
CA SER A 252 -0.50 -13.08 28.50
C SER A 252 -1.47 -13.92 29.32
N PHE A 253 -1.05 -14.29 30.51
CA PHE A 253 -1.82 -14.84 31.63
C PHE A 253 -1.95 -13.83 32.78
N THR A 254 -1.54 -12.57 32.54
CA THR A 254 -1.66 -11.45 33.48
C THR A 254 -2.75 -10.51 32.98
N SER A 255 -3.82 -10.37 33.76
CA SER A 255 -4.89 -9.42 33.49
C SER A 255 -4.52 -7.99 33.91
N GLY A 256 -5.14 -6.99 33.30
CA GLY A 256 -4.91 -5.58 33.59
C GLY A 256 -5.17 -4.65 32.41
N TYR A 257 -4.87 -3.37 32.60
CA TYR A 257 -5.01 -2.32 31.59
C TYR A 257 -3.62 -1.79 31.23
N PHE A 258 -3.23 -1.85 29.98
CA PHE A 258 -1.87 -1.54 29.55
C PHE A 258 -1.89 -0.45 28.49
N ALA A 259 -1.23 0.67 28.76
CA ALA A 259 -1.04 1.72 27.75
C ALA A 259 0.08 1.30 26.79
N THR A 260 -0.17 1.34 25.50
CA THR A 260 0.81 1.05 24.45
C THR A 260 0.89 2.22 23.47
N VAL A 261 2.07 2.48 22.92
CA VAL A 261 2.27 3.50 21.88
C VAL A 261 3.09 2.91 20.74
N VAL A 262 2.50 2.86 19.56
CA VAL A 262 3.19 2.46 18.33
C VAL A 262 3.49 3.71 17.50
N GLN A 263 4.75 3.82 17.08
CA GLN A 263 5.23 4.80 16.13
C GLN A 263 5.29 4.16 14.74
N VAL A 264 4.83 4.87 13.73
CA VAL A 264 4.98 4.52 12.32
C VAL A 264 5.74 5.63 11.62
N ASP A 265 6.90 5.31 11.08
CA ASP A 265 7.74 6.20 10.29
C ASP A 265 7.54 5.93 8.81
N ALA A 266 7.30 6.98 8.02
CA ALA A 266 7.19 6.93 6.57
C ALA A 266 8.47 7.42 5.92
N TYR A 267 8.99 6.62 4.98
CA TYR A 267 10.19 6.94 4.21
C TYR A 267 9.86 7.04 2.73
N LYS A 268 9.89 8.28 2.22
CA LYS A 268 9.84 8.58 0.80
C LYS A 268 11.25 8.53 0.24
N CYS A 269 11.52 7.64 -0.71
CA CYS A 269 12.87 7.46 -1.28
C CYS A 269 13.96 7.15 -0.22
N GLY A 270 13.61 6.46 0.86
CA GLY A 270 14.54 6.19 1.97
C GLY A 270 14.83 7.41 2.87
N GLN A 271 14.18 8.56 2.64
CA GLN A 271 14.22 9.72 3.52
C GLN A 271 12.97 9.77 4.39
N LEU A 272 13.14 9.92 5.71
CA LEU A 272 12.05 10.09 6.66
C LEU A 272 11.26 11.37 6.34
N VAL A 273 9.94 11.24 6.12
CA VAL A 273 9.03 12.36 5.78
C VAL A 273 7.89 12.52 6.79
N ALA A 274 7.48 11.46 7.47
CA ALA A 274 6.45 11.52 8.51
C ALA A 274 6.72 10.53 9.65
N SER A 275 6.31 10.90 10.87
CA SER A 275 6.14 9.97 12.00
C SER A 275 4.74 10.18 12.58
N ILE A 276 3.92 9.13 12.62
CA ILE A 276 2.63 9.14 13.31
C ILE A 276 2.67 8.23 14.53
N PHE A 277 1.85 8.53 15.53
CA PHE A 277 1.82 7.79 16.78
C PHE A 277 0.38 7.42 17.13
N ARG A 278 0.17 6.15 17.44
CA ARG A 278 -1.09 5.64 17.99
C ARG A 278 -0.85 5.21 19.42
N GLU A 279 -1.55 5.86 20.33
CA GLU A 279 -1.65 5.42 21.71
C GLU A 279 -3.00 4.73 21.93
N ILE A 280 -2.99 3.56 22.57
CA ILE A 280 -4.21 2.83 22.94
C ILE A 280 -4.06 2.18 24.32
N ASN A 281 -5.19 1.91 24.96
CA ASN A 281 -5.26 1.03 26.12
C ASN A 281 -5.64 -0.39 25.68
N VAL A 282 -4.79 -1.37 26.00
CA VAL A 282 -5.06 -2.79 25.87
C VAL A 282 -5.56 -3.32 27.21
N VAL A 283 -6.80 -3.80 27.26
CA VAL A 283 -7.43 -4.39 28.43
C VAL A 283 -7.40 -5.91 28.30
N LEU A 284 -6.68 -6.56 29.19
CA LEU A 284 -6.59 -8.02 29.26
C LEU A 284 -7.46 -8.52 30.42
N LEU A 285 -8.57 -9.17 30.08
CA LEU A 285 -9.49 -9.80 31.02
C LEU A 285 -9.06 -11.24 31.30
N GLY A 286 -9.35 -11.73 32.50
CA GLY A 286 -9.10 -13.13 32.88
C GLY A 286 -10.20 -13.67 33.78
N GLY A 287 -10.20 -14.98 34.01
CA GLY A 287 -11.22 -15.65 34.82
C GLY A 287 -12.61 -15.56 34.18
N ALA A 288 -13.63 -15.25 34.99
CA ALA A 288 -15.04 -15.29 34.57
C ALA A 288 -15.37 -14.40 33.36
N GLY A 289 -14.65 -13.29 33.16
CA GLY A 289 -14.86 -12.40 32.00
C GLY A 289 -14.38 -12.99 30.65
N CYS A 290 -13.78 -14.18 30.68
CA CYS A 290 -13.30 -14.91 29.50
C CYS A 290 -13.88 -16.32 29.42
N GLN A 291 -14.80 -16.67 30.32
CA GLN A 291 -15.39 -17.99 30.37
C GLN A 291 -16.79 -17.97 29.75
N LEU A 292 -17.02 -18.89 28.82
CA LEU A 292 -18.33 -19.17 28.25
C LEU A 292 -19.31 -19.53 29.38
N GLN A 293 -20.46 -18.86 29.39
CA GLN A 293 -21.39 -18.97 30.51
C GLN A 293 -21.91 -20.40 30.66
N GLY A 294 -21.78 -20.97 31.87
CA GLY A 294 -22.33 -22.29 32.20
C GLY A 294 -21.51 -23.50 31.75
N SER A 295 -20.45 -23.33 30.94
CA SER A 295 -19.52 -24.42 30.58
C SER A 295 -18.18 -24.32 31.34
N GLY A 296 -17.78 -23.12 31.75
CA GLY A 296 -16.47 -22.86 32.37
C GLY A 296 -15.29 -22.96 31.40
N LEU A 297 -15.56 -23.22 30.11
CA LEU A 297 -14.58 -23.20 29.03
C LEU A 297 -14.21 -21.75 28.69
N THR A 298 -13.00 -21.54 28.17
CA THR A 298 -12.52 -20.22 27.74
C THR A 298 -13.04 -19.92 26.34
N ASN A 299 -13.47 -18.69 26.09
CA ASN A 299 -13.79 -18.21 24.75
C ASN A 299 -12.52 -18.12 23.90
N LEU A 300 -12.42 -18.89 22.83
CA LEU A 300 -11.25 -18.92 21.94
C LEU A 300 -11.51 -18.07 20.69
N PRO A 301 -10.47 -17.47 20.09
CA PRO A 301 -10.65 -16.69 18.87
C PRO A 301 -11.02 -17.59 17.69
N PRO A 302 -11.82 -17.08 16.73
CA PRO A 302 -12.10 -17.79 15.50
C PRO A 302 -10.82 -18.23 14.79
N LEU A 303 -10.82 -19.45 14.25
CA LEU A 303 -9.71 -19.96 13.45
C LEU A 303 -9.86 -19.49 12.00
N VAL A 304 -8.87 -18.73 11.51
CA VAL A 304 -8.79 -18.29 10.12
C VAL A 304 -7.87 -19.23 9.34
N THR A 305 -8.33 -19.74 8.20
CA THR A 305 -7.50 -20.55 7.30
C THR A 305 -6.64 -19.65 6.42
N ALA A 306 -5.33 -19.94 6.34
CA ALA A 306 -4.42 -19.20 5.48
C ALA A 306 -4.78 -19.42 3.99
N PRO A 307 -4.75 -18.38 3.14
CA PRO A 307 -5.21 -18.49 1.76
C PRO A 307 -4.20 -19.11 0.78
N PHE A 308 -2.91 -19.19 1.11
CA PHE A 308 -1.86 -19.62 0.19
C PHE A 308 -1.10 -20.87 0.65
N PRO A 309 -0.72 -21.78 -0.27
CA PRO A 309 0.02 -22.98 0.05
C PRO A 309 1.52 -22.69 0.26
N ASP A 310 2.12 -23.35 1.25
CA ASP A 310 3.58 -23.44 1.40
C ASP A 310 4.23 -24.37 0.37
N SER A 311 5.56 -24.50 0.43
CA SER A 311 6.34 -25.40 -0.43
C SER A 311 5.93 -26.88 -0.39
N THR A 312 5.15 -27.29 0.61
CA THR A 312 4.60 -28.66 0.75
C THR A 312 3.17 -28.78 0.22
N GLY A 313 2.56 -27.69 -0.24
CA GLY A 313 1.18 -27.62 -0.71
C GLY A 313 0.14 -27.43 0.40
N GLN A 314 0.57 -27.16 1.63
CA GLN A 314 -0.33 -26.92 2.77
C GLN A 314 -0.65 -25.44 2.89
N PHE A 315 -1.92 -25.09 3.10
CA PHE A 315 -2.39 -23.72 3.20
C PHE A 315 -2.00 -23.10 4.56
N THR A 316 -0.82 -22.48 4.59
CA THR A 316 -0.21 -21.92 5.81
C THR A 316 0.34 -20.50 5.62
N LEU A 317 0.32 -19.96 4.40
CA LEU A 317 0.89 -18.66 4.07
C LEU A 317 -0.19 -17.58 3.90
N PHE A 318 0.16 -16.37 4.33
CA PHE A 318 -0.63 -15.15 4.16
C PHE A 318 0.06 -14.14 3.24
N ASN A 319 1.10 -14.53 2.53
CA ASN A 319 1.74 -13.68 1.54
C ASN A 319 1.77 -14.35 0.18
N ASP A 320 1.73 -13.51 -0.85
CA ASP A 320 1.91 -13.90 -2.24
C ASP A 320 2.59 -12.77 -3.03
N THR A 321 3.11 -13.09 -4.21
CA THR A 321 3.80 -12.13 -5.09
C THR A 321 3.26 -12.29 -6.50
N VAL A 322 2.85 -11.17 -7.10
CA VAL A 322 2.26 -11.11 -8.44
C VAL A 322 2.88 -9.98 -9.26
N CYS A 323 2.77 -10.06 -10.59
CA CYS A 323 3.17 -8.96 -11.46
C CYS A 323 2.01 -8.00 -11.68
N ALA A 324 2.30 -6.71 -11.87
CA ALA A 324 1.29 -5.75 -12.26
C ALA A 324 0.56 -6.19 -13.55
N GLY A 325 -0.76 -6.37 -13.47
CA GLY A 325 -1.60 -6.89 -14.54
C GLY A 325 -2.25 -8.24 -14.19
N ASP A 326 -1.70 -8.95 -13.21
CA ASP A 326 -2.25 -10.22 -12.73
C ASP A 326 -3.54 -10.02 -11.93
N THR A 327 -4.42 -11.03 -11.97
CA THR A 327 -5.58 -11.13 -11.09
C THR A 327 -5.29 -12.03 -9.91
N VAL A 328 -5.35 -11.47 -8.71
CA VAL A 328 -5.23 -12.19 -7.43
C VAL A 328 -6.59 -12.71 -7.02
N THR A 329 -6.71 -14.03 -6.78
CA THR A 329 -7.94 -14.63 -6.24
C THR A 329 -7.63 -15.67 -5.19
N PHE A 330 -8.37 -15.67 -4.09
CA PHE A 330 -8.29 -16.70 -3.06
C PHE A 330 -9.55 -16.75 -2.19
N PHE A 331 -9.76 -17.85 -1.47
CA PHE A 331 -10.84 -17.99 -0.51
C PHE A 331 -10.31 -17.91 0.92
N MET A 332 -11.00 -17.15 1.77
CA MET A 332 -10.74 -17.12 3.20
C MET A 332 -11.98 -17.52 3.96
N SER A 333 -11.77 -18.25 5.05
CA SER A 333 -12.83 -18.62 5.98
C SER A 333 -12.36 -18.49 7.42
N ALA A 334 -13.30 -18.14 8.29
CA ALA A 334 -13.13 -18.19 9.73
C ALA A 334 -14.17 -19.12 10.34
N THR A 335 -13.76 -19.99 11.25
CA THR A 335 -14.65 -20.91 11.97
C THR A 335 -14.41 -20.85 13.46
N ASP A 336 -15.48 -20.91 14.22
CA ASP A 336 -15.50 -20.93 15.67
C ASP A 336 -16.50 -21.99 16.16
N PRO A 337 -16.03 -23.12 16.70
CA PRO A 337 -16.88 -24.18 17.20
C PRO A 337 -17.38 -23.93 18.62
N ASP A 338 -17.02 -22.82 19.27
CA ASP A 338 -17.40 -22.56 20.65
C ASP A 338 -18.92 -22.44 20.79
N TRP A 339 -19.44 -23.14 21.80
CA TRP A 339 -20.85 -23.10 22.17
C TRP A 339 -21.01 -22.22 23.39
N ASP A 340 -21.70 -21.09 23.21
CA ASP A 340 -22.15 -20.23 24.29
C ASP A 340 -23.67 -20.36 24.54
N PRO A 341 -24.09 -20.93 25.68
CA PRO A 341 -25.50 -20.96 26.10
C PRO A 341 -26.14 -19.58 26.24
N ALA A 342 -25.36 -18.52 26.52
CA ALA A 342 -25.88 -17.17 26.69
C ALA A 342 -26.39 -16.56 25.38
N VAL A 343 -25.81 -16.95 24.24
CA VAL A 343 -26.27 -16.55 22.89
C VAL A 343 -27.14 -17.61 22.21
N GLY A 344 -27.46 -18.71 22.92
CA GLY A 344 -28.44 -19.71 22.48
C GLY A 344 -27.91 -20.78 21.52
N GLY A 345 -26.60 -21.00 21.41
CA GLY A 345 -26.03 -22.02 20.50
C GLY A 345 -24.55 -21.81 20.16
N LEU A 346 -24.14 -22.33 19.00
CA LEU A 346 -22.82 -22.01 18.43
C LEU A 346 -22.70 -20.49 18.23
N GLN A 347 -21.51 -19.96 18.46
CA GLN A 347 -21.25 -18.54 18.29
C GLN A 347 -21.39 -18.11 16.83
N THR A 348 -21.69 -16.82 16.64
CA THR A 348 -21.74 -16.20 15.32
C THR A 348 -20.40 -15.57 15.02
N VAL A 349 -19.75 -16.04 13.96
CA VAL A 349 -18.49 -15.48 13.48
C VAL A 349 -18.80 -14.35 12.50
N THR A 350 -18.18 -13.19 12.73
CA THR A 350 -18.23 -12.04 11.84
C THR A 350 -16.84 -11.78 11.27
N MET A 351 -16.73 -11.75 9.94
CA MET A 351 -15.52 -11.30 9.25
C MET A 351 -15.69 -9.84 8.84
N LEU A 352 -14.67 -9.04 9.11
CA LEU A 352 -14.51 -7.65 8.68
C LEU A 352 -13.22 -7.54 7.86
N GLY A 353 -13.20 -6.64 6.88
CA GLY A 353 -12.04 -6.35 6.05
C GLY A 353 -11.63 -4.89 6.19
N ALA A 354 -10.33 -4.65 6.27
CA ALA A 354 -9.75 -3.32 6.31
C ALA A 354 -8.48 -3.28 5.45
N GLY A 355 -8.26 -2.15 4.79
CA GLY A 355 -7.12 -1.97 3.91
C GLY A 355 -7.38 -0.88 2.88
N PRO A 356 -6.33 -0.25 2.36
CA PRO A 356 -6.43 0.89 1.43
C PRO A 356 -7.01 0.52 0.07
N GLN A 357 -6.93 -0.76 -0.29
CA GLN A 357 -7.44 -1.30 -1.56
C GLN A 357 -8.78 -2.01 -1.43
N PHE A 358 -9.38 -2.10 -0.24
CA PHE A 358 -10.74 -2.63 -0.07
C PHE A 358 -11.80 -1.55 -0.35
N VAL A 359 -12.85 -1.89 -1.08
CA VAL A 359 -14.07 -1.06 -1.21
C VAL A 359 -15.31 -1.85 -0.78
N ASN A 360 -16.25 -1.14 -0.14
CA ASN A 360 -17.50 -1.67 0.38
C ASN A 360 -18.51 -2.03 -0.74
N PHE A 361 -18.23 -3.14 -1.42
CA PHE A 361 -19.11 -4.18 -1.99
C PHE A 361 -20.54 -3.84 -2.45
N THR A 362 -20.70 -3.31 -3.67
CA THR A 362 -21.88 -3.69 -4.49
C THR A 362 -21.62 -3.83 -5.98
N ASP A 363 -20.52 -3.34 -6.55
CA ASP A 363 -20.19 -3.51 -7.97
C ASP A 363 -18.67 -3.42 -8.17
N TRP A 364 -18.15 -4.10 -9.20
CA TRP A 364 -16.74 -4.09 -9.65
C TRP A 364 -16.12 -2.67 -9.60
N PRO A 365 -15.40 -2.28 -8.54
CA PRO A 365 -15.09 -0.88 -8.34
C PRO A 365 -13.78 -0.56 -9.04
N THR A 366 -13.88 0.05 -10.21
CA THR A 366 -12.78 0.82 -10.81
C THR A 366 -12.52 2.13 -10.05
N THR A 367 -13.25 2.40 -8.96
CA THR A 367 -13.16 3.63 -8.14
C THR A 367 -13.49 3.34 -6.67
N GLY A 368 -12.93 4.13 -5.74
CA GLY A 368 -13.32 4.13 -4.32
C GLY A 368 -12.25 3.63 -3.33
N CYS A 369 -11.27 2.88 -3.80
CA CYS A 369 -10.01 2.64 -3.10
C CYS A 369 -8.98 3.73 -3.45
N MET A 370 -7.82 3.66 -2.80
CA MET A 370 -6.80 4.68 -2.96
C MET A 370 -6.08 4.63 -4.30
N ASN A 371 -5.67 3.44 -4.74
CA ASN A 371 -5.08 3.25 -6.07
C ASN A 371 -5.92 2.23 -6.83
N PRO A 372 -6.88 2.67 -7.68
CA PRO A 372 -7.62 1.74 -8.51
C PRO A 372 -6.74 1.03 -9.54
N PRO A 373 -7.06 -0.22 -9.95
CA PRO A 373 -8.27 -0.98 -9.62
C PRO A 373 -8.33 -1.53 -8.18
N CYS A 374 -9.54 -1.57 -7.61
CA CYS A 374 -9.73 -1.93 -6.22
C CYS A 374 -9.93 -3.43 -5.99
N ALA A 375 -9.55 -3.92 -4.82
CA ALA A 375 -9.87 -5.26 -4.35
C ALA A 375 -11.30 -5.32 -3.80
N PHE A 376 -11.95 -6.47 -3.99
CA PHE A 376 -13.27 -6.74 -3.44
C PHE A 376 -13.39 -8.19 -2.98
N THR A 377 -14.51 -8.50 -2.36
CA THR A 377 -14.84 -9.82 -1.84
C THR A 377 -16.29 -10.16 -2.15
N ASN A 378 -16.56 -11.46 -2.25
CA ASN A 378 -17.90 -11.99 -2.42
C ASN A 378 -18.12 -13.18 -1.46
N PRO A 379 -19.04 -13.09 -0.48
CA PRO A 379 -19.90 -11.93 -0.19
C PRO A 379 -19.11 -10.70 0.29
N ALA A 380 -19.83 -9.58 0.33
CA ALA A 380 -19.38 -8.33 0.92
C ALA A 380 -18.95 -8.49 2.39
N LEU A 381 -17.89 -7.79 2.81
CA LEU A 381 -17.60 -7.58 4.23
C LEU A 381 -18.33 -6.32 4.77
N PRO A 382 -18.82 -6.33 6.02
CA PRO A 382 -18.79 -7.46 6.94
C PRO A 382 -19.78 -8.56 6.55
N THR A 383 -19.38 -9.81 6.78
CA THR A 383 -20.25 -10.98 6.66
C THR A 383 -20.29 -11.75 7.97
N SER A 384 -21.44 -12.33 8.32
CA SER A 384 -21.63 -13.06 9.58
C SER A 384 -22.45 -14.32 9.37
N ALA A 385 -22.06 -15.41 10.03
CA ALA A 385 -22.83 -16.65 10.05
C ALA A 385 -22.56 -17.47 11.33
N PRO A 386 -23.51 -18.31 11.77
CA PRO A 386 -23.28 -19.25 12.88
C PRO A 386 -22.14 -20.22 12.54
N PHE A 387 -21.32 -20.58 13.53
CA PHE A 387 -20.14 -21.46 13.41
C PHE A 387 -19.00 -20.91 12.54
N GLY A 388 -19.27 -20.25 11.43
CA GLY A 388 -18.22 -19.78 10.55
C GLY A 388 -18.74 -19.11 9.30
N THR A 389 -17.89 -18.28 8.70
CA THR A 389 -18.19 -17.54 7.49
C THR A 389 -16.96 -17.47 6.60
N GLY A 390 -17.12 -17.08 5.35
CA GLY A 390 -16.01 -16.99 4.40
C GLY A 390 -16.32 -16.09 3.22
N VAL A 391 -15.26 -15.68 2.53
CA VAL A 391 -15.31 -14.76 1.40
C VAL A 391 -14.32 -15.19 0.32
N ASN A 392 -14.72 -15.01 -0.95
CA ASN A 392 -13.80 -15.04 -2.07
C ASN A 392 -13.24 -13.64 -2.26
N PHE A 393 -11.92 -13.50 -2.23
CA PHE A 393 -11.21 -12.27 -2.52
C PHE A 393 -10.84 -12.22 -4.01
N GLU A 394 -10.95 -11.04 -4.61
CA GLU A 394 -10.51 -10.78 -5.97
C GLU A 394 -9.91 -9.38 -6.10
N TRP A 395 -8.78 -9.28 -6.79
CA TRP A 395 -8.10 -8.01 -7.08
C TRP A 395 -7.34 -8.07 -8.41
N ILE A 396 -7.62 -7.13 -9.31
CA ILE A 396 -6.86 -6.96 -10.55
C ILE A 396 -5.76 -5.94 -10.29
N THR A 397 -4.51 -6.38 -10.36
CA THR A 397 -3.36 -5.50 -10.17
C THR A 397 -3.05 -4.69 -11.43
N SER A 398 -2.38 -3.55 -11.29
CA SER A 398 -1.99 -2.71 -12.41
C SER A 398 -0.76 -1.87 -12.07
N CYS A 399 -0.19 -1.19 -13.06
CA CYS A 399 0.89 -0.24 -12.86
C CYS A 399 0.55 0.91 -11.90
N ALA A 400 -0.73 1.23 -11.68
CA ALA A 400 -1.11 2.21 -10.67
C ALA A 400 -0.80 1.75 -9.24
N HIS A 401 -0.49 0.47 -9.05
CA HIS A 401 -0.12 -0.12 -7.77
C HIS A 401 1.39 -0.11 -7.50
N LEU A 402 2.17 0.63 -8.27
CA LEU A 402 3.62 0.74 -8.09
C LEU A 402 3.97 2.20 -7.81
N ASP A 403 4.88 2.43 -6.86
CA ASP A 403 5.36 3.78 -6.58
C ASP A 403 6.33 4.22 -7.68
N PHE A 404 5.89 5.22 -8.46
CA PHE A 404 6.71 5.94 -9.45
C PHE A 404 6.90 7.41 -9.06
N SER A 405 6.58 7.79 -7.82
CA SER A 405 6.56 9.18 -7.41
C SER A 405 7.97 9.77 -7.28
N GLN A 406 8.11 11.00 -7.81
CA GLN A 406 9.25 11.92 -7.61
C GLN A 406 10.68 11.34 -7.76
N GLY A 407 10.89 10.40 -8.68
CA GLY A 407 12.21 9.97 -9.12
C GLY A 407 12.77 8.72 -8.42
N CYS A 408 11.95 8.04 -7.62
CA CYS A 408 12.30 6.74 -7.04
C CYS A 408 11.44 5.67 -7.69
N PHE A 409 12.09 4.74 -8.37
CA PHE A 409 11.44 3.62 -9.02
C PHE A 409 11.36 2.48 -8.03
N SER A 410 10.17 2.14 -7.55
CA SER A 410 10.00 0.90 -6.82
C SER A 410 9.83 -0.26 -7.81
N THR A 411 10.67 -1.30 -7.68
CA THR A 411 10.52 -2.54 -8.45
C THR A 411 9.36 -3.39 -7.93
N GLY A 412 8.76 -3.02 -6.80
CA GLY A 412 7.54 -3.63 -6.28
C GLY A 412 6.94 -2.87 -5.10
N SER A 413 5.65 -3.07 -4.86
CA SER A 413 4.93 -2.45 -3.74
C SER A 413 4.13 -3.50 -2.98
N ASP A 414 4.17 -3.44 -1.65
CA ASP A 414 3.42 -4.34 -0.79
C ASP A 414 2.03 -3.79 -0.49
N TYR A 415 1.01 -4.62 -0.71
CA TYR A 415 -0.38 -4.31 -0.37
C TYR A 415 -0.89 -5.27 0.68
N THR A 416 -1.35 -4.70 1.77
CA THR A 416 -1.80 -5.46 2.92
C THR A 416 -3.31 -5.37 3.10
N PHE A 417 -3.93 -6.52 3.24
CA PHE A 417 -5.36 -6.73 3.42
C PHE A 417 -5.58 -7.34 4.80
N LEU A 418 -6.13 -6.56 5.72
CA LEU A 418 -6.45 -7.03 7.05
C LEU A 418 -7.82 -7.68 7.05
N ILE A 419 -7.88 -8.87 7.63
CA ILE A 419 -9.11 -9.59 7.91
C ILE A 419 -9.21 -9.79 9.41
N ARG A 420 -10.32 -9.33 9.96
CA ARG A 420 -10.65 -9.50 11.37
C ARG A 420 -11.82 -10.47 11.46
N ALA A 421 -11.59 -11.64 12.04
CA ALA A 421 -12.65 -12.56 12.43
C ALA A 421 -12.93 -12.38 13.92
N GLN A 422 -14.18 -12.14 14.30
CA GLN A 422 -14.59 -12.07 15.69
C GLN A 422 -15.82 -12.93 15.95
N ASP A 423 -15.92 -13.47 17.15
CA ASP A 423 -17.15 -14.07 17.64
C ASP A 423 -18.13 -13.01 18.18
N ASN A 424 -19.22 -13.46 18.81
CA ASN A 424 -20.24 -12.63 19.43
C ASN A 424 -20.30 -12.75 20.97
N PHE A 425 -19.22 -13.16 21.63
CA PHE A 425 -19.15 -13.25 23.09
C PHE A 425 -19.03 -11.86 23.72
N CYS A 426 -19.92 -11.51 24.65
CA CYS A 426 -20.09 -10.10 25.01
C CYS A 426 -19.08 -9.51 25.99
N ASP A 427 -18.52 -10.30 26.90
CA ASP A 427 -17.59 -9.75 27.91
C ASP A 427 -16.24 -9.40 27.27
N ALA A 428 -15.80 -10.19 26.30
CA ALA A 428 -14.64 -9.94 25.45
C ALA A 428 -14.72 -10.81 24.19
N PRO A 429 -15.28 -10.30 23.07
CA PRO A 429 -15.30 -11.07 21.84
C PRO A 429 -13.88 -11.50 21.51
N ALA A 430 -13.67 -12.80 21.26
CA ALA A 430 -12.37 -13.24 20.84
C ALA A 430 -12.20 -12.89 19.36
N VAL A 431 -11.00 -12.40 19.05
CA VAL A 431 -10.69 -11.83 17.74
C VAL A 431 -9.43 -12.47 17.20
N ASN A 432 -9.47 -12.83 15.93
CA ASN A 432 -8.31 -13.21 15.14
C ASN A 432 -8.08 -12.13 14.07
N PHE A 433 -6.88 -11.56 14.06
CA PHE A 433 -6.43 -10.66 13.00
C PHE A 433 -5.50 -11.44 12.08
N SER A 434 -5.88 -11.57 10.82
CA SER A 434 -5.07 -12.20 9.78
C SER A 434 -4.74 -11.17 8.72
N THR A 435 -3.46 -11.02 8.38
CA THR A 435 -2.99 -10.00 7.44
C THR A 435 -2.47 -10.66 6.19
N VAL A 436 -3.19 -10.49 5.08
CA VAL A 436 -2.76 -10.98 3.77
C VAL A 436 -1.90 -9.90 3.10
N THR A 437 -0.69 -10.24 2.69
CA THR A 437 0.23 -9.32 2.00
C THR A 437 0.44 -9.76 0.56
N ILE A 438 0.15 -8.89 -0.40
CA ILE A 438 0.40 -9.13 -1.82
C ILE A 438 1.48 -8.16 -2.28
N THR A 439 2.63 -8.69 -2.66
CA THR A 439 3.69 -7.90 -3.30
C THR A 439 3.39 -7.81 -4.79
N VAL A 440 3.14 -6.60 -5.29
CA VAL A 440 2.99 -6.34 -6.73
C VAL A 440 4.33 -5.93 -7.29
N LEU A 441 4.86 -6.68 -8.26
CA LEU A 441 6.12 -6.38 -8.93
C LEU A 441 5.91 -5.61 -10.22
N ALA A 442 6.87 -4.74 -10.54
CA ALA A 442 6.97 -4.15 -11.86
C ALA A 442 7.21 -5.25 -12.90
N PRO A 443 6.56 -5.19 -14.08
CA PRO A 443 6.83 -6.14 -15.15
C PRO A 443 8.29 -6.04 -15.61
N GLU A 444 8.88 -7.17 -15.98
CA GLU A 444 10.27 -7.23 -16.47
C GLU A 444 10.43 -6.58 -17.86
N GLU A 445 11.67 -6.24 -18.21
CA GLU A 445 12.04 -5.79 -19.55
C GLU A 445 11.76 -6.90 -20.58
N LEU A 446 11.08 -6.55 -21.67
CA LEU A 446 10.88 -7.49 -22.78
C LEU A 446 12.13 -7.67 -23.63
N ASP A 447 12.34 -8.90 -24.08
CA ASP A 447 13.37 -9.21 -25.08
C ASP A 447 13.18 -8.40 -26.38
N SER A 448 14.30 -8.14 -27.06
CA SER A 448 14.28 -7.48 -28.37
C SER A 448 13.49 -8.28 -29.41
N THR A 449 12.88 -7.55 -30.34
CA THR A 449 12.36 -8.12 -31.58
C THR A 449 13.45 -8.26 -32.66
N THR A 450 13.15 -8.98 -33.74
CA THR A 450 14.00 -9.15 -34.92
C THR A 450 13.26 -8.69 -36.17
N ILE A 451 13.84 -7.75 -36.91
CA ILE A 451 13.37 -7.35 -38.25
C ILE A 451 13.64 -8.51 -39.20
N ARG A 452 12.61 -8.94 -39.93
CA ARG A 452 12.62 -10.08 -40.86
C ARG A 452 12.63 -9.67 -42.32
N CYS A 453 11.97 -8.57 -42.68
CA CYS A 453 11.91 -8.08 -44.05
C CYS A 453 11.98 -6.55 -44.11
N VAL A 454 12.59 -6.06 -45.19
CA VAL A 454 12.73 -4.65 -45.60
C VAL A 454 12.48 -4.60 -47.11
N ASP A 455 11.21 -4.65 -47.50
CA ASP A 455 10.77 -4.77 -48.88
C ASP A 455 10.62 -3.39 -49.54
N VAL A 456 11.31 -3.16 -50.66
CA VAL A 456 11.26 -1.89 -51.40
C VAL A 456 10.12 -1.96 -52.41
N LEU A 457 9.11 -1.12 -52.21
CA LEU A 457 7.95 -1.04 -53.10
C LEU A 457 8.30 -0.28 -54.38
N PRO A 458 7.54 -0.47 -55.50
CA PRO A 458 7.83 0.20 -56.78
C PRO A 458 7.86 1.74 -56.72
N ASN A 459 7.18 2.35 -55.75
CA ASN A 459 7.18 3.79 -55.53
C ASN A 459 8.33 4.31 -54.66
N GLY A 460 9.19 3.42 -54.14
CA GLY A 460 10.30 3.77 -53.26
C GLY A 460 10.01 3.73 -51.77
N ASP A 461 8.77 3.41 -51.38
CA ASP A 461 8.42 3.17 -49.98
C ASP A 461 9.01 1.84 -49.51
N VAL A 462 9.12 1.65 -48.19
CA VAL A 462 9.66 0.43 -47.61
C VAL A 462 8.64 -0.22 -46.68
N ASN A 463 8.32 -1.48 -46.93
CA ASN A 463 7.49 -2.28 -46.03
C ASN A 463 8.39 -3.12 -45.11
N LEU A 464 8.31 -2.85 -43.81
CA LEU A 464 9.03 -3.54 -42.75
C LEU A 464 8.17 -4.66 -42.18
N THR A 465 8.78 -5.80 -41.88
CA THR A 465 8.16 -6.84 -41.06
C THR A 465 9.11 -7.34 -39.98
N TRP A 466 8.59 -7.70 -38.81
CA TRP A 466 9.37 -8.17 -37.66
C TRP A 466 8.63 -9.25 -36.88
N THR A 467 9.27 -9.83 -35.86
CA THR A 467 8.65 -10.83 -34.99
C THR A 467 7.97 -10.20 -33.77
N ASN A 468 6.85 -10.75 -33.32
CA ASN A 468 6.27 -10.34 -32.05
C ASN A 468 7.19 -10.79 -30.89
N PRO A 469 7.54 -9.93 -29.90
CA PRO A 469 8.23 -10.37 -28.70
C PRO A 469 7.32 -11.27 -27.86
N ILE A 470 7.92 -12.14 -27.05
CA ILE A 470 7.19 -12.95 -26.07
C ILE A 470 6.88 -12.03 -24.89
N ASP A 471 5.60 -11.88 -24.56
CA ASP A 471 5.15 -11.01 -23.48
C ASP A 471 4.23 -11.78 -22.53
N PRO A 472 4.81 -12.57 -21.61
CA PRO A 472 4.04 -13.43 -20.72
C PRO A 472 3.25 -12.63 -19.67
N TYR A 473 3.62 -11.37 -19.43
CA TYR A 473 3.06 -10.51 -18.38
C TYR A 473 2.24 -9.34 -18.91
N GLY A 474 1.99 -9.25 -20.22
CA GLY A 474 1.20 -8.15 -20.82
C GLY A 474 1.84 -6.77 -20.64
N SER A 475 3.17 -6.73 -20.55
CA SER A 475 3.98 -5.55 -20.23
C SER A 475 4.33 -4.69 -21.43
N TRP A 476 3.98 -5.12 -22.64
CA TRP A 476 4.29 -4.44 -23.89
C TRP A 476 3.57 -3.10 -23.99
N LEU A 477 4.29 -2.05 -24.42
CA LEU A 477 3.71 -0.72 -24.65
C LEU A 477 3.69 -0.32 -26.13
N ASN A 478 4.84 -0.38 -26.79
CA ASN A 478 4.97 -0.02 -28.20
C ASN A 478 6.29 -0.50 -28.82
N TYR A 479 6.31 -0.61 -30.13
CA TYR A 479 7.55 -0.66 -30.91
C TYR A 479 8.01 0.76 -31.23
N GLN A 480 9.31 1.01 -31.17
CA GLN A 480 9.95 2.25 -31.61
C GLN A 480 10.85 1.93 -32.80
N ILE A 481 10.61 2.56 -33.94
CA ILE A 481 11.33 2.32 -35.18
C ILE A 481 12.27 3.50 -35.44
N GLU A 482 13.52 3.19 -35.76
CA GLU A 482 14.54 4.17 -36.13
C GLU A 482 15.12 3.85 -37.49
N THR A 483 15.53 4.89 -38.21
CA THR A 483 16.20 4.76 -39.51
C THR A 483 17.54 5.47 -39.54
N SER A 484 18.43 5.04 -40.43
CA SER A 484 19.72 5.66 -40.70
C SER A 484 20.06 5.53 -42.20
N PRO A 485 20.68 6.54 -42.81
CA PRO A 485 21.20 6.44 -44.17
C PRO A 485 22.55 5.70 -44.26
N THR A 486 23.20 5.40 -43.12
CA THR A 486 24.57 4.82 -43.11
C THR A 486 24.66 3.46 -42.43
N GLY A 487 23.60 3.02 -41.74
CA GLY A 487 23.62 1.82 -40.90
C GLY A 487 24.33 2.01 -39.56
N GLY A 488 24.88 3.21 -39.32
CA GLY A 488 25.43 3.67 -38.06
C GLY A 488 24.75 4.97 -37.60
N ALA A 489 25.33 5.59 -36.57
CA ALA A 489 24.86 6.89 -36.09
C ALA A 489 25.07 7.99 -37.16
N PRO A 490 24.19 9.01 -37.20
CA PRO A 490 23.03 9.21 -36.34
C PRO A 490 21.83 8.35 -36.76
N TRP A 491 21.12 7.83 -35.77
CA TRP A 491 19.82 7.20 -35.94
C TRP A 491 18.71 8.23 -35.70
N THR A 492 17.72 8.26 -36.59
CA THR A 492 16.57 9.17 -36.49
C THR A 492 15.31 8.38 -36.18
N PRO A 493 14.53 8.78 -35.15
CA PRO A 493 13.21 8.21 -34.91
C PRO A 493 12.34 8.33 -36.14
N LEU A 494 11.73 7.22 -36.55
CA LEU A 494 10.81 7.15 -37.67
C LEU A 494 9.36 7.19 -37.18
N ASP A 495 8.97 6.21 -36.35
CA ASP A 495 7.61 6.11 -35.83
C ASP A 495 7.51 5.16 -34.63
N SER A 496 6.32 5.10 -34.02
CA SER A 496 5.97 4.14 -32.97
C SER A 496 4.70 3.36 -33.33
N VAL A 497 4.72 2.04 -33.12
CA VAL A 497 3.57 1.16 -33.35
C VAL A 497 2.95 0.77 -32.01
N LEU A 498 1.68 1.15 -31.81
CA LEU A 498 0.95 1.04 -30.53
C LEU A 498 0.04 -0.21 -30.44
N VAL A 499 0.12 -1.12 -31.42
CA VAL A 499 -0.58 -2.41 -31.40
C VAL A 499 0.42 -3.55 -31.46
N GLN A 500 0.52 -4.36 -30.41
CA GLN A 500 1.51 -5.45 -30.30
C GLN A 500 1.43 -6.43 -31.47
N ALA A 501 0.21 -6.80 -31.85
CA ALA A 501 -0.07 -7.72 -32.95
C ALA A 501 0.27 -7.15 -34.34
N GLN A 502 0.45 -5.83 -34.47
CA GLN A 502 0.88 -5.23 -35.72
C GLN A 502 2.39 -5.43 -35.87
N THR A 503 2.76 -6.39 -36.73
CA THR A 503 4.15 -6.79 -37.00
C THR A 503 4.67 -6.25 -38.33
N THR A 504 4.01 -5.21 -38.86
CA THR A 504 4.36 -4.56 -40.13
C THR A 504 4.26 -3.03 -40.06
N TYR A 505 5.08 -2.34 -40.84
CA TYR A 505 5.07 -0.88 -40.96
C TYR A 505 5.56 -0.43 -42.34
N THR A 506 4.89 0.56 -42.94
CA THR A 506 5.33 1.14 -44.22
C THR A 506 5.96 2.51 -44.01
N HIS A 507 7.27 2.63 -44.28
CA HIS A 507 7.96 3.91 -44.37
C HIS A 507 7.64 4.58 -45.72
N VAL A 508 6.67 5.50 -45.69
CA VAL A 508 6.27 6.29 -46.86
C VAL A 508 7.31 7.38 -47.14
N GLY A 509 7.72 7.50 -48.41
CA GLY A 509 8.70 8.51 -48.85
C GLY A 509 10.15 8.15 -48.55
N ALA A 510 10.46 6.88 -48.27
CA ALA A 510 11.82 6.43 -47.97
C ALA A 510 12.81 6.64 -49.12
N ASN A 511 12.32 6.70 -50.37
CA ASN A 511 13.11 6.83 -51.59
C ASN A 511 14.18 5.72 -51.72
N ALA A 512 13.83 4.50 -51.29
CA ALA A 512 14.72 3.36 -51.18
C ALA A 512 15.09 2.69 -52.51
N GLN A 513 14.40 3.05 -53.60
CA GLN A 513 14.78 2.70 -54.97
C GLN A 513 16.04 3.46 -55.44
N ASN A 514 16.37 4.59 -54.79
CA ASN A 514 17.52 5.40 -55.12
C ASN A 514 18.59 5.43 -54.01
N ASN A 515 18.24 5.02 -52.78
CA ASN A 515 19.12 5.08 -51.63
C ASN A 515 19.01 3.81 -50.80
N GLN A 516 20.14 3.36 -50.25
CA GLN A 516 20.13 2.31 -49.24
C GLN A 516 19.67 2.91 -47.91
N ILE A 517 18.65 2.33 -47.30
CA ILE A 517 18.08 2.78 -46.03
C ILE A 517 18.23 1.67 -45.00
N TYR A 518 18.65 2.03 -43.80
CA TYR A 518 18.83 1.11 -42.68
C TYR A 518 17.76 1.34 -41.63
N TYR A 519 17.37 0.25 -40.97
CA TYR A 519 16.34 0.22 -39.95
C TYR A 519 16.82 -0.58 -38.75
N ARG A 520 16.46 -0.09 -37.56
CA ARG A 520 16.50 -0.85 -36.32
C ARG A 520 15.28 -0.48 -35.50
N MET A 521 14.96 -1.30 -34.51
CA MET A 521 13.86 -1.02 -33.61
C MET A 521 14.15 -1.52 -32.20
N TYR A 522 13.38 -1.04 -31.24
CA TYR A 522 13.36 -1.55 -29.87
C TYR A 522 11.93 -1.56 -29.35
N VAL A 523 11.69 -2.31 -28.30
CA VAL A 523 10.40 -2.43 -27.64
C VAL A 523 10.43 -1.57 -26.39
N ARG A 524 9.36 -0.81 -26.15
CA ARG A 524 9.09 -0.21 -24.84
C ARG A 524 8.15 -1.14 -24.08
N SER A 525 8.47 -1.35 -22.81
CA SER A 525 7.71 -2.22 -21.90
C SER A 525 7.65 -1.61 -20.50
N GLY A 526 6.94 -2.29 -19.59
CA GLY A 526 6.85 -1.90 -18.18
C GLY A 526 5.84 -0.79 -17.91
N CYS A 527 5.90 -0.26 -16.70
CA CYS A 527 4.87 0.63 -16.16
C CYS A 527 5.15 2.13 -16.29
N ASP A 528 6.41 2.53 -16.40
CA ASP A 528 6.86 3.92 -16.49
C ASP A 528 7.40 4.29 -17.89
N SER A 529 7.32 3.36 -18.85
CA SER A 529 7.90 3.44 -20.19
C SER A 529 9.42 3.66 -20.24
N SER A 530 10.12 3.45 -19.12
CA SER A 530 11.59 3.57 -19.04
C SER A 530 12.30 2.29 -19.46
N LEU A 531 11.64 1.13 -19.34
CA LEU A 531 12.17 -0.14 -19.80
C LEU A 531 12.15 -0.20 -21.32
N VAL A 532 13.35 -0.17 -21.89
CA VAL A 532 13.61 -0.29 -23.32
C VAL A 532 14.40 -1.57 -23.56
N SER A 533 13.93 -2.39 -24.48
CA SER A 533 14.67 -3.58 -24.88
C SER A 533 16.03 -3.17 -25.47
N THR A 534 16.95 -4.14 -25.55
CA THR A 534 18.05 -4.04 -26.52
C THR A 534 17.50 -3.79 -27.94
N TYR A 535 18.30 -3.13 -28.79
CA TYR A 535 17.92 -2.91 -30.19
C TYR A 535 17.91 -4.23 -30.97
N SER A 536 17.01 -4.30 -31.94
CA SER A 536 16.97 -5.34 -32.96
C SER A 536 18.27 -5.38 -33.78
N ASN A 537 18.37 -6.40 -34.63
CA ASN A 537 19.30 -6.37 -35.75
C ASN A 537 19.11 -5.09 -36.61
N VAL A 538 20.19 -4.64 -37.25
CA VAL A 538 20.17 -3.55 -38.22
C VAL A 538 19.94 -4.13 -39.62
N ALA A 539 18.73 -3.97 -40.16
CA ALA A 539 18.40 -4.42 -41.52
C ALA A 539 18.51 -3.27 -42.52
N SER A 540 18.97 -3.55 -43.74
CA SER A 540 19.03 -2.57 -44.82
C SER A 540 18.22 -2.98 -46.04
N THR A 541 17.63 -2.02 -46.74
CA THR A 541 17.03 -2.26 -48.07
C THR A 541 18.07 -2.77 -49.05
N ILE A 542 17.67 -3.59 -50.02
CA ILE A 542 18.54 -3.98 -51.14
C ILE A 542 18.52 -2.84 -52.16
N LEU A 543 19.68 -2.25 -52.45
CA LEU A 543 19.87 -1.30 -53.53
C LEU A 543 20.62 -2.00 -54.68
N LEU A 544 19.93 -2.15 -55.82
CA LEU A 544 20.48 -2.76 -57.02
C LEU A 544 21.16 -1.69 -57.89
N ASP A 545 22.44 -1.87 -58.16
CA ASP A 545 23.20 -1.13 -59.17
C ASP A 545 23.34 -1.98 -60.43
N VAL A 546 23.10 -1.35 -61.60
CA VAL A 546 23.14 -2.03 -62.89
C VAL A 546 24.02 -1.25 -63.86
N VAL A 547 25.08 -1.88 -64.33
CA VAL A 547 26.03 -1.32 -65.29
C VAL A 547 25.86 -1.99 -66.64
N ASN A 548 25.81 -1.19 -67.71
CA ASN A 548 25.87 -1.68 -69.09
C ASN A 548 27.31 -1.53 -69.62
N PRO A 549 28.13 -2.59 -69.63
CA PRO A 549 29.49 -2.58 -70.17
C PRO A 549 29.58 -2.46 -71.71
N GLY A 550 28.48 -2.48 -72.45
CA GLY A 550 28.46 -2.31 -73.91
C GLY A 550 28.83 -3.56 -74.70
N ASN A 551 28.72 -4.74 -74.10
CA ASN A 551 29.05 -6.05 -74.69
C ASN A 551 27.84 -7.02 -74.68
N PHE A 552 26.62 -6.50 -74.71
CA PHE A 552 25.35 -7.25 -74.59
C PHE A 552 25.15 -7.95 -73.23
N THR A 553 25.79 -7.48 -72.16
CA THR A 553 25.48 -7.90 -70.80
C THR A 553 25.00 -6.74 -69.94
N ALA A 554 24.35 -7.05 -68.83
CA ALA A 554 24.09 -6.16 -67.72
C ALA A 554 24.80 -6.72 -66.47
N ASP A 555 25.71 -5.94 -65.89
CA ASP A 555 26.41 -6.31 -64.66
C ASP A 555 25.63 -5.74 -63.47
N LEU A 556 25.08 -6.63 -62.64
CA LEU A 556 24.28 -6.32 -61.47
C LEU A 556 25.13 -6.46 -60.22
N SER A 557 25.03 -5.49 -59.30
CA SER A 557 25.59 -5.59 -57.96
C SER A 557 24.62 -5.00 -56.94
N TRP A 558 24.58 -5.56 -55.73
CA TRP A 558 23.70 -5.08 -54.66
C TRP A 558 24.31 -5.30 -53.27
N ASN A 559 23.72 -4.70 -52.25
CA ASN A 559 24.05 -5.00 -50.85
C ASN A 559 23.16 -6.12 -50.28
N PRO A 560 23.65 -6.88 -49.29
CA PRO A 560 22.79 -7.80 -48.54
C PRO A 560 21.86 -7.02 -47.59
N VAL A 561 20.75 -7.65 -47.19
CA VAL A 561 19.83 -7.10 -46.18
C VAL A 561 20.49 -7.03 -44.79
N HIS A 562 21.34 -8.01 -44.48
CA HIS A 562 22.11 -8.09 -43.24
C HIS A 562 23.31 -9.03 -43.47
N ALA A 563 24.44 -8.75 -42.81
CA ALA A 563 25.62 -9.61 -42.85
C ALA A 563 26.11 -9.91 -41.41
N PRO A 564 26.08 -11.16 -40.94
CA PRO A 564 25.63 -12.40 -41.62
C PRO A 564 24.12 -12.41 -41.90
N LEU A 565 23.61 -13.23 -42.82
CA LEU A 565 22.16 -13.28 -43.09
C LEU A 565 21.33 -13.56 -41.82
N ILE A 566 20.16 -12.93 -41.72
CA ILE A 566 19.22 -13.14 -40.61
C ILE A 566 18.80 -14.61 -40.60
N SER A 567 18.69 -15.22 -39.42
CA SER A 567 18.26 -16.62 -39.29
C SER A 567 16.90 -16.83 -39.98
N GLY A 568 16.83 -17.82 -40.89
CA GLY A 568 15.66 -18.09 -41.72
C GLY A 568 15.65 -17.39 -43.09
N SER A 569 16.59 -16.48 -43.38
CA SER A 569 16.77 -15.93 -44.73
C SER A 569 17.26 -17.00 -45.71
N SER A 570 16.81 -16.90 -46.97
CA SER A 570 17.39 -17.67 -48.08
C SER A 570 18.85 -17.28 -48.30
N SER A 571 19.70 -18.24 -48.61
CA SER A 571 21.07 -17.97 -49.10
C SER A 571 21.12 -17.54 -50.56
N TRP A 572 19.97 -17.59 -51.27
CA TRP A 572 19.87 -17.33 -52.71
C TRP A 572 19.14 -16.02 -52.96
N TYR A 573 19.73 -15.18 -53.80
CA TYR A 573 19.09 -14.05 -54.46
C TYR A 573 18.48 -14.54 -55.77
N HIS A 574 17.23 -14.14 -56.04
CA HIS A 574 16.55 -14.43 -57.30
C HIS A 574 16.57 -13.18 -58.18
N ILE A 575 17.05 -13.32 -59.41
CA ILE A 575 17.12 -12.24 -60.38
C ILE A 575 15.88 -12.33 -61.26
N TRP A 576 15.13 -11.22 -61.31
CA TRP A 576 13.98 -11.07 -62.18
C TRP A 576 14.20 -9.88 -63.11
N GLN A 577 13.70 -10.00 -64.32
CA GLN A 577 13.81 -8.97 -65.36
C GLN A 577 12.41 -8.63 -65.88
N GLU A 578 12.15 -7.34 -66.09
CA GLU A 578 10.91 -6.86 -66.67
C GLU A 578 11.13 -6.43 -68.13
N LEU A 579 10.38 -7.01 -69.07
CA LEU A 579 10.47 -6.69 -70.50
C LEU A 579 9.08 -6.60 -71.15
N PRO A 580 8.73 -5.46 -71.80
CA PRO A 580 9.40 -4.17 -71.77
C PRO A 580 9.26 -3.49 -70.39
N ALA A 581 10.10 -2.49 -70.09
CA ALA A 581 10.04 -1.76 -68.82
C ALA A 581 8.65 -1.17 -68.54
N ASN A 582 8.20 -1.26 -67.29
CA ASN A 582 6.87 -0.87 -66.80
C ASN A 582 5.69 -1.70 -67.37
N SER A 583 5.95 -2.91 -67.87
CA SER A 583 4.89 -3.80 -68.37
C SER A 583 4.18 -4.59 -67.28
N GLY A 584 4.76 -4.70 -66.09
CA GLY A 584 4.38 -5.64 -65.03
C GLY A 584 4.78 -7.10 -65.31
N ASN A 585 5.40 -7.38 -66.46
CA ASN A 585 5.77 -8.74 -66.86
C ASN A 585 7.18 -9.09 -66.37
N TRP A 586 7.25 -9.63 -65.16
CA TRP A 586 8.49 -10.11 -64.56
C TRP A 586 8.80 -11.55 -65.00
N LEU A 587 9.99 -11.75 -65.56
CA LEU A 587 10.54 -13.03 -65.95
C LEU A 587 11.67 -13.41 -64.98
N PHE A 588 11.63 -14.64 -64.47
CA PHE A 588 12.74 -15.18 -63.68
C PHE A 588 13.93 -15.46 -64.61
N VAL A 589 15.08 -14.87 -64.30
CA VAL A 589 16.30 -15.02 -65.09
C VAL A 589 17.15 -16.16 -64.51
N ASP A 590 17.61 -16.00 -63.26
CA ASP A 590 18.44 -16.98 -62.56
C ASP A 590 18.48 -16.68 -61.05
N SER A 591 19.31 -17.42 -60.30
CA SER A 591 19.59 -17.19 -58.90
C SER A 591 21.08 -17.32 -58.57
N THR A 592 21.56 -16.58 -57.56
CA THR A 592 22.96 -16.61 -57.12
C THR A 592 23.05 -16.48 -55.60
N GLN A 593 24.12 -17.01 -55.00
CA GLN A 593 24.43 -16.78 -53.58
C GLN A 593 25.34 -15.55 -53.37
N ASN A 594 25.87 -14.99 -54.45
CA ASN A 594 26.71 -13.79 -54.42
C ASN A 594 25.86 -12.52 -54.51
N THR A 595 26.44 -11.38 -54.17
CA THR A 595 25.79 -10.07 -54.32
C THR A 595 26.08 -9.41 -55.67
N THR A 596 26.48 -10.21 -56.66
CA THR A 596 26.81 -9.79 -58.02
C THR A 596 26.31 -10.84 -59.01
N PHE A 597 25.84 -10.40 -60.19
CA PHE A 597 25.37 -11.26 -61.27
C PHE A 597 25.57 -10.58 -62.62
N THR A 598 25.94 -11.33 -63.67
CA THR A 598 26.01 -10.80 -65.04
C THR A 598 24.91 -11.43 -65.87
N ASP A 599 23.93 -10.63 -66.27
CA ASP A 599 22.84 -11.05 -67.15
C ASP A 599 23.25 -10.88 -68.62
N THR A 600 23.01 -11.89 -69.46
CA THR A 600 23.32 -11.82 -70.90
C THR A 600 22.05 -11.47 -71.66
N LEU A 601 22.04 -10.29 -72.28
CA LEU A 601 20.88 -9.74 -72.99
C LEU A 601 20.81 -10.34 -74.40
N ASN A 602 19.88 -11.26 -74.63
CA ASN A 602 19.63 -11.90 -75.94
C ASN A 602 18.53 -11.21 -76.75
#